data_AF-A0AAE3ELL2-F1
#
_entry.id   AF-A0AAE3ELL2-F1
#
_cell.length_a   1.000
_cell.length_b   1.000
_cell.length_c   1.000
_cell.angle_alpha   90.00
_cell.angle_beta   90.00
_cell.angle_gamma   90.00
#
_symmetry.space_group_name_H-M   'P 1'
#
loop_
_entity.id
_entity.type
_entity.pdbx_description
1 polymer ?
#
loop_
_entity_poly.entity_id
_entity_poly.type
_entity_poly.pdbx_seq_one_letter_code
_entity_poly.pdbx_strand_id
1 'polypeptide(L)'
;MKSFLMSIAVVIPVYVIYIYYLRQRIVKYVKKNYQNITGLSVCWSLFGPVGPGSGTKYYVRLSINNDQYITFYAMTSLFGGVFISRESD
;
A
#
# COMPACT_ATOMS: atom_id res chain seq x y z
N MET A 1 -20.37 18.44 -20.53
CA MET A 1 -19.31 18.94 -19.63
C MET A 1 -19.65 18.79 -18.15
N LYS A 2 -20.84 19.22 -17.67
CA LYS A 2 -21.26 19.04 -16.26
C LYS A 2 -21.24 17.59 -15.75
N SER A 3 -21.75 16.63 -16.52
CA SER A 3 -21.77 15.22 -16.12
C SER A 3 -20.38 14.61 -15.99
N PHE A 4 -19.43 15.01 -16.84
CA PHE A 4 -18.04 14.52 -16.80
C PHE A 4 -17.30 15.00 -15.54
N LEU A 5 -17.46 16.27 -15.17
CA LEU A 5 -16.89 16.81 -13.93
C LEU A 5 -17.48 16.15 -12.68
N MET A 6 -18.78 15.85 -12.71
CA MET A 6 -19.45 15.15 -11.61
C MET A 6 -18.95 13.71 -11.46
N SER A 7 -18.70 13.01 -12.57
CA SER A 7 -18.09 11.66 -12.55
C SER A 7 -16.69 11.68 -11.93
N ILE A 8 -15.84 12.65 -12.31
CA ILE A 8 -14.49 12.80 -11.74
C ILE A 8 -14.57 13.09 -10.23
N ALA A 9 -15.48 13.96 -9.83
CA ALA A 9 -15.69 14.33 -8.42
C ALA A 9 -16.14 13.17 -7.54
N VAL A 10 -16.74 12.11 -8.10
CA VAL A 10 -17.12 10.89 -7.37
C VAL A 10 -16.02 9.82 -7.44
N VAL A 11 -15.42 9.64 -8.61
CA VAL A 11 -14.39 8.61 -8.83
C VAL A 11 -13.13 8.87 -8.01
N ILE A 12 -12.70 10.13 -7.90
CA ILE A 12 -11.49 10.48 -7.14
C ILE A 12 -11.65 10.15 -5.64
N PRO A 13 -12.70 10.61 -4.91
CA PRO A 13 -12.90 10.23 -3.52
C PRO A 13 -12.99 8.73 -3.29
N VAL A 14 -13.73 8.00 -4.16
CA VAL A 14 -13.87 6.54 -4.05
C VAL A 14 -12.50 5.87 -4.21
N TYR A 15 -11.69 6.31 -5.17
CA TYR A 15 -10.34 5.81 -5.36
C TYR A 15 -9.43 6.10 -4.14
N VAL A 16 -9.48 7.32 -3.59
CA VAL A 16 -8.69 7.68 -2.39
C VAL A 16 -9.08 6.81 -1.19
N ILE A 17 -10.38 6.59 -0.95
CA ILE A 17 -10.88 5.71 0.11
C ILE A 17 -10.39 4.28 -0.11
N TYR A 18 -10.44 3.79 -1.34
CA TYR A 18 -9.96 2.46 -1.69
C TYR A 18 -8.45 2.29 -1.41
N ILE A 19 -7.62 3.24 -1.83
CA ILE A 19 -6.17 3.22 -1.55
C ILE A 19 -5.88 3.33 -0.05
N TYR A 20 -6.65 4.12 0.69
CA TYR A 20 -6.54 4.20 2.15
C TYR A 20 -6.87 2.86 2.82
N TYR A 21 -7.95 2.20 2.38
CA TYR A 21 -8.35 0.90 2.90
C TYR A 21 -7.28 -0.18 2.68
N LEU A 22 -6.73 -0.25 1.47
CA LEU A 22 -5.65 -1.18 1.13
C LEU A 22 -4.38 -0.92 1.96
N ARG A 23 -4.02 0.35 2.17
CA ARG A 23 -2.90 0.74 3.04
C ARG A 23 -3.10 0.22 4.48
N GLN A 24 -4.31 0.33 5.03
CA GLN A 24 -4.60 -0.15 6.38
C GLN A 24 -4.44 -1.67 6.51
N ARG A 25 -4.78 -2.43 5.47
CA ARG A 25 -4.55 -3.88 5.44
C ARG A 25 -3.06 -4.23 5.53
N ILE A 26 -2.21 -3.51 4.80
CA ILE A 26 -0.75 -3.69 4.86
C ILE A 26 -0.22 -3.35 6.24
N VAL A 27 -0.65 -2.22 6.82
CA VAL A 27 -0.27 -1.84 8.19
C VAL A 27 -0.65 -2.95 9.19
N LYS A 28 -1.87 -3.49 9.09
CA LYS A 28 -2.33 -4.59 9.95
C LYS A 28 -1.52 -5.86 9.73
N TYR A 29 -1.21 -6.21 8.49
CA TYR A 29 -0.35 -7.34 8.16
C TYR A 29 1.04 -7.18 8.78
N VAL A 30 1.67 -6.01 8.62
CA VAL A 30 3.02 -5.76 9.11
C VAL A 30 3.08 -5.82 10.63
N LYS A 31 2.13 -5.17 11.32
CA LYS A 31 2.02 -5.24 12.79
C LYS A 31 1.78 -6.66 13.31
N LYS A 32 1.16 -7.54 12.52
CA LYS A 32 0.93 -8.94 12.90
C LYS A 32 2.19 -9.81 12.70
N ASN A 33 2.95 -9.56 11.64
CA ASN A 33 4.07 -10.43 11.24
C ASN A 33 5.44 -9.98 11.77
N TYR A 34 5.60 -8.70 12.12
CA TYR A 34 6.85 -8.15 12.66
C TYR A 34 6.63 -7.70 14.10
N GLN A 35 7.52 -8.12 15.00
CA GLN A 35 7.53 -7.72 16.41
C GLN A 35 8.53 -6.57 16.63
N ASN A 36 8.38 -5.84 17.73
CA ASN A 36 9.27 -4.75 18.14
C ASN A 36 9.44 -3.64 17.09
N ILE A 37 8.32 -3.24 16.49
CA ILE A 37 8.26 -2.16 15.51
C ILE A 37 8.39 -0.82 16.25
N THR A 38 9.46 -0.08 16.00
CA THR A 38 9.68 1.28 16.54
C THR A 38 9.17 2.37 15.58
N GLY A 39 9.04 2.05 14.29
CA GLY A 39 8.51 2.96 13.28
C GLY A 39 7.97 2.23 12.05
N LEU A 40 6.89 2.73 11.46
CA LEU A 40 6.28 2.15 10.27
C LEU A 40 5.84 3.25 9.31
N SER A 41 6.42 3.26 8.11
CA SER A 41 5.99 4.09 7.00
C SER A 41 5.49 3.21 5.86
N VAL A 42 4.28 3.49 5.38
CA VAL A 42 3.67 2.81 4.22
C VAL A 42 3.26 3.88 3.23
N CYS A 43 3.98 3.94 2.12
CA CYS A 43 3.78 4.88 1.04
C CYS A 43 3.24 4.14 -0.19
N TRP A 44 2.26 4.72 -0.86
CA TRP A 44 1.84 4.22 -2.16
C TRP A 44 2.93 4.56 -3.19
N SER A 45 3.40 3.58 -3.96
CA SER A 45 4.38 3.86 -5.02
C SER A 45 3.64 4.48 -6.22
N LEU A 46 4.03 5.70 -6.59
CA LEU A 46 3.62 6.36 -7.84
C LEU A 46 4.07 5.59 -9.09
N PHE A 47 5.02 4.66 -8.95
CA PHE A 47 5.62 3.89 -10.05
C PHE A 47 5.19 2.41 -10.06
N GLY A 48 3.88 2.16 -9.95
CA GLY A 48 3.29 0.83 -10.15
C GLY A 48 2.15 0.89 -11.17
N PRO A 49 2.06 -0.01 -12.16
CA PRO A 49 1.27 0.25 -13.35
C PRO A 49 -0.22 0.38 -13.05
N VAL A 50 -0.84 1.38 -13.67
CA VAL A 50 -2.28 1.46 -13.96
C VAL A 50 -2.60 0.48 -15.10
N GLY A 51 -2.13 -0.76 -14.97
CA GLY A 51 -2.32 -1.84 -15.93
C GLY A 51 -3.26 -2.89 -15.35
N PRO A 52 -4.20 -3.44 -16.13
CA PRO A 52 -4.99 -4.58 -15.69
C PRO A 52 -4.05 -5.75 -15.37
N GLY A 53 -4.00 -6.16 -14.10
CA GLY A 53 -3.16 -7.27 -13.62
C GLY A 53 -1.98 -6.85 -12.72
N SER A 54 -1.63 -5.57 -12.65
CA SER A 54 -0.60 -5.06 -11.72
C SER A 54 -1.26 -4.45 -10.50
N GLY A 55 -1.48 -5.26 -9.46
CA GLY A 55 -2.13 -4.81 -8.22
C GLY A 55 -1.46 -3.60 -7.56
N THR A 56 -2.19 -2.96 -6.65
CA THR A 56 -1.70 -1.76 -5.94
C THR A 56 -0.42 -2.07 -5.15
N LYS A 57 0.69 -1.45 -5.54
CA LYS A 57 2.00 -1.61 -4.91
C LYS A 57 2.25 -0.52 -3.88
N TYR A 58 2.67 -0.92 -2.69
CA TYR A 58 3.06 -0.03 -1.60
C TYR A 58 4.51 -0.27 -1.23
N TYR A 59 5.25 0.81 -1.09
CA TYR A 59 6.57 0.78 -0.47
C TYR A 59 6.39 0.82 1.05
N VAL A 60 6.93 -0.18 1.73
CA VAL A 60 6.88 -0.28 3.18
C VAL A 60 8.28 -0.14 3.72
N ARG A 61 8.47 0.82 4.63
CA ARG A 61 9.68 0.97 5.43
C ARG A 61 9.31 0.72 6.89
N LEU A 62 9.95 -0.30 7.44
CA LEU A 62 9.79 -0.74 8.82
C LEU A 62 11.06 -0.44 9.59
N SER A 63 10.96 0.19 10.75
CA SER A 63 12.05 0.30 11.73
C SER A 63 11.85 -0.75 12.82
N ILE A 64 12.88 -1.54 13.06
CA ILE A 64 12.96 -2.60 14.07
C ILE A 64 14.10 -2.21 15.02
N ASN A 65 14.02 -2.64 16.29
CA ASN A 65 15.01 -2.40 17.36
C ASN A 65 16.45 -2.12 16.88
N ASN A 66 17.09 -1.14 17.53
CA ASN A 66 18.45 -0.64 17.23
C ASN A 66 18.58 0.04 15.85
N ASP A 67 17.60 0.85 15.47
CA ASP A 67 17.59 1.64 14.21
C ASP A 67 17.80 0.83 12.93
N GLN A 68 17.46 -0.46 12.96
CA GLN A 68 17.52 -1.31 11.78
C GLN A 68 16.28 -1.08 10.93
N TYR A 69 16.47 -0.88 9.63
CA TYR A 69 15.36 -0.68 8.70
C TYR A 69 15.21 -1.89 7.77
N ILE A 70 13.97 -2.37 7.63
CA ILE A 70 13.59 -3.30 6.57
C ILE A 70 12.70 -2.56 5.58
N THR A 71 13.09 -2.60 4.31
CA THR A 71 12.32 -2.04 3.20
C THR A 71 11.82 -3.17 2.30
N PHE A 72 10.57 -3.09 1.87
CA PHE A 72 10.00 -4.06 0.95
C PHE A 72 8.80 -3.48 0.21
N TYR A 73 8.44 -4.11 -0.90
CA TYR A 73 7.21 -3.81 -1.61
C TYR A 73 6.10 -4.74 -1.15
N ALA A 74 4.96 -4.18 -0.79
CA ALA A 74 3.74 -4.92 -0.47
C ALA A 74 2.71 -4.72 -1.59
N MET A 75 2.13 -5.80 -2.08
CA MET A 75 1.05 -5.79 -3.07
C MET A 75 -0.20 -6.34 -2.43
N THR A 76 -1.35 -5.70 -2.70
CA THR A 76 -2.65 -6.17 -2.23
C THR A 76 -3.46 -6.68 -3.40
N SER A 77 -4.02 -7.88 -3.28
CA SER A 77 -5.09 -8.33 -4.18
C SER A 77 -6.42 -7.64 -3.83
N LEU A 78 -7.32 -7.57 -4.81
CA LEU A 78 -8.71 -7.12 -4.64
C LEU A 78 -9.42 -7.88 -3.50
N PHE A 79 -9.09 -9.17 -3.32
CA PHE A 79 -9.68 -10.05 -2.30
C PHE A 79 -8.95 -10.03 -0.94
N GLY A 80 -7.87 -9.24 -0.79
CA GLY A 80 -7.24 -9.00 0.51
C GLY A 80 -6.04 -9.84 0.88
N GLY A 81 -5.55 -10.69 -0.02
CA GLY A 81 -4.19 -11.22 0.09
C GLY A 81 -3.16 -10.09 0.04
N VAL A 82 -2.25 -10.06 1.02
CA VAL A 82 -1.08 -9.18 1.04
C VAL A 82 0.14 -10.02 0.65
N PHE A 83 0.82 -9.63 -0.42
CA PHE A 83 2.02 -10.27 -0.92
C PHE A 83 3.22 -9.34 -0.69
N ILE A 84 4.33 -9.87 -0.20
CA ILE A 84 5.55 -9.08 0.04
C ILE A 84 6.63 -9.54 -0.93
N SER A 85 7.20 -8.58 -1.66
CA SER A 85 8.46 -8.74 -2.37
C SER A 85 9.53 -8.03 -1.55
N ARG A 86 10.45 -8.79 -0.95
CA ARG A 86 11.64 -8.21 -0.32
C ARG A 86 12.61 -7.79 -1.42
N GLU A 87 13.19 -6.61 -1.30
CA GLU A 87 14.46 -6.29 -1.97
C GLU A 87 15.53 -7.08 -1.21
N SER A 88 15.69 -8.37 -1.54
CA SER A 88 16.82 -9.15 -1.05
C SER A 88 17.23 -10.15 -2.12
N ASP A 89 18.37 -9.81 -2.72
CA ASP A 89 19.31 -10.55 -3.59
C ASP A 89 18.88 -10.88 -5.03
#